data_AF-A0A352DNG1-F1
#
_entry.id   AF-A0A352DNG1-F1
#
_cell.length_a   1.000
_cell.length_b   1.000
_cell.length_c   1.000
_cell.angle_alpha   90.00
_cell.angle_beta   90.00
_cell.angle_gamma   90.00
#
_symmetry.space_group_name_H-M   'P 1'
#
loop_
_entity.id
_entity.type
_entity.pdbx_description
1 polymer ?
#
loop_
_entity_poly.entity_id
_entity_poly.type
_entity_poly.pdbx_seq_one_letter_code
_entity_poly.pdbx_strand_id
1 'polypeptide(L)'
;MGKWRRAVRAMDLLTAEYSAKRTLPKKDVHKTLLLNGLVAAKRLLPETEDFYLPVVSDLLSTVKIPDEKGDFQNGTGLHYYCAVKPSGKKRNPVNDCYANGRGKYRSARTMLEESYTMALSMYCAGFVSEGAAMLGRAVHMAADICCPPHCAGMTYASIWKSVHRSYEKLGEAVYPEFMPEFNIDDARKLQGIFREHSSFSESLNKIAEGTGAELDRICEDVFSEITERLRYTENVTAALLLRFYRDTSLSCDEAHYVSAGSEVRLIPDAAKLSVKIAPEGISLHGVNPSVESEITVTKMLFNAAHRRDGLFTLSPVNDPEGRVLEVCGRKLKLKPYDPLHGEQLFRL
;
A
#
# COMPACT_ATOMS: atom_id res chain seq x y z
N MET A 1 -7.07 23.79 -17.37
CA MET A 1 -6.52 22.80 -18.35
C MET A 1 -5.27 23.27 -19.09
N GLY A 2 -5.07 24.57 -19.37
CA GLY A 2 -3.92 25.05 -20.17
C GLY A 2 -2.54 24.65 -19.64
N LYS A 3 -2.26 24.83 -18.34
CA LYS A 3 -0.97 24.43 -17.72
C LYS A 3 -0.67 22.94 -17.85
N TRP A 4 -1.67 22.10 -17.59
CA TRP A 4 -1.56 20.64 -17.69
C TRP A 4 -1.28 20.15 -19.10
N ARG A 5 -1.83 20.79 -20.14
CA ARG A 5 -1.49 20.45 -21.53
C ARG A 5 -0.02 20.76 -21.86
N ARG A 6 0.54 21.84 -21.30
CA ARG A 6 1.96 22.17 -21.46
C ARG A 6 2.83 21.16 -20.70
N ALA A 7 2.46 20.83 -19.46
CA ALA A 7 3.15 19.81 -18.68
C ALA A 7 3.18 18.45 -19.40
N VAL A 8 2.06 18.00 -19.97
CA VAL A 8 2.00 16.77 -20.78
C VAL A 8 2.99 16.82 -21.96
N ARG A 9 3.02 17.92 -22.71
CA ARG A 9 3.98 18.07 -23.82
C ARG A 9 5.43 18.05 -23.34
N ALA A 10 5.73 18.70 -22.21
CA ALA A 10 7.07 18.68 -21.63
C ALA A 10 7.47 17.26 -21.20
N MET A 11 6.58 16.52 -20.52
CA MET A 11 6.81 15.13 -20.14
C MET A 11 7.03 14.23 -21.36
N ASP A 12 6.22 14.37 -22.41
CA ASP A 12 6.35 13.57 -23.63
C ASP A 12 7.67 13.85 -24.38
N LEU A 13 8.11 15.11 -24.43
CA LEU A 13 9.39 15.50 -25.03
C LEU A 13 10.58 14.93 -24.23
N LEU A 14 10.56 15.06 -22.90
CA LEU A 14 11.60 14.50 -22.04
C LEU A 14 11.61 12.98 -22.10
N THR A 15 10.43 12.34 -22.16
CA THR A 15 10.31 10.88 -22.34
C THR A 15 11.02 10.44 -23.62
N ALA A 16 10.80 11.14 -24.74
CA ALA A 16 11.48 10.83 -26.00
C ALA A 16 12.99 11.05 -25.91
N GLU A 17 13.42 12.16 -25.31
CA GLU A 17 14.83 12.50 -25.11
C GLU A 17 15.57 11.44 -24.28
N TYR A 18 15.07 11.12 -23.08
CA TYR A 18 15.72 10.16 -22.19
C TYR A 18 15.61 8.73 -22.70
N SER A 19 14.54 8.37 -23.41
CA SER A 19 14.45 7.07 -24.07
C SER A 19 15.52 6.91 -25.17
N ALA A 20 15.84 7.99 -25.89
CA ALA A 20 16.89 7.97 -26.92
C ALA A 20 18.32 7.96 -26.32
N LYS A 21 18.51 8.56 -25.15
CA LYS A 21 19.79 8.58 -24.42
C LYS A 21 20.06 7.29 -23.63
N ARG A 22 19.01 6.51 -23.34
CA ARG A 22 19.08 5.33 -22.47
C ARG A 22 20.00 4.26 -23.05
N THR A 23 20.90 3.76 -22.22
CA THR A 23 21.81 2.66 -22.58
C THR A 23 21.41 1.35 -21.91
N LEU A 24 20.72 1.41 -20.77
CA LEU A 24 20.26 0.24 -20.04
C LEU A 24 18.87 -0.21 -20.52
N PRO A 25 18.57 -1.53 -20.48
CA PRO A 25 17.22 -2.02 -20.74
C PRO A 25 16.18 -1.32 -19.86
N LYS A 26 14.98 -1.12 -20.42
CA LYS A 26 13.84 -0.64 -19.64
C LYS A 26 13.53 -1.66 -18.54
N LYS A 27 13.42 -1.17 -17.30
CA LYS A 27 13.04 -1.97 -16.14
C LYS A 27 11.69 -1.50 -15.62
N ASP A 28 10.98 -2.40 -14.95
CA ASP A 28 9.78 -2.06 -14.21
C ASP A 28 10.12 -1.10 -13.05
N VAL A 29 9.35 -0.02 -12.93
CA VAL A 29 9.62 1.05 -11.95
C VAL A 29 9.43 0.52 -10.53
N HIS A 30 8.36 -0.21 -10.24
CA HIS A 30 8.09 -0.76 -8.90
C HIS A 30 9.15 -1.78 -8.46
N LYS A 31 9.57 -2.69 -9.35
CA LYS A 31 10.68 -3.62 -9.08
C LYS A 31 11.98 -2.88 -8.80
N THR A 32 12.25 -1.83 -9.55
CA THR A 32 13.49 -1.05 -9.39
C THR A 32 13.45 -0.22 -8.10
N LEU A 33 12.30 0.35 -7.73
CA LEU A 33 12.08 1.02 -6.43
C LEU A 33 12.29 0.07 -5.26
N LEU A 34 11.75 -1.16 -5.34
CA LEU A 34 11.98 -2.20 -4.34
C LEU A 34 13.47 -2.55 -4.20
N LEU A 35 14.18 -2.80 -5.32
CA LEU A 35 15.62 -3.12 -5.29
C LEU A 35 16.44 -1.99 -4.66
N ASN A 36 16.20 -0.75 -5.08
CA ASN A 36 16.94 0.39 -4.53
C ASN A 36 16.54 0.67 -3.07
N GLY A 37 15.28 0.42 -2.69
CA GLY A 37 14.82 0.44 -1.30
C GLY A 37 15.53 -0.60 -0.43
N LEU A 38 15.73 -1.82 -0.92
CA LEU A 38 16.53 -2.86 -0.25
C LEU A 38 18.00 -2.45 -0.10
N VAL A 39 18.60 -1.86 -1.14
CA VAL A 39 19.98 -1.33 -1.07
C VAL A 39 20.07 -0.21 -0.03
N ALA A 40 19.10 0.69 0.02
CA ALA A 40 19.04 1.76 1.01
C ALA A 40 18.84 1.20 2.43
N ALA A 41 17.95 0.21 2.62
CA ALA A 41 17.76 -0.48 3.89
C ALA A 41 19.05 -1.15 4.38
N LYS A 42 19.77 -1.87 3.51
CA LYS A 42 21.10 -2.45 3.80
C LYS A 42 22.11 -1.39 4.23
N ARG A 43 22.14 -0.24 3.55
CA ARG A 43 23.07 0.85 3.91
C ARG A 43 22.72 1.51 5.25
N LEU A 44 21.46 1.49 5.66
CA LEU A 44 21.00 2.00 6.95
C LEU A 44 21.17 0.96 8.07
N LEU A 45 20.94 -0.31 7.77
CA LEU A 45 21.00 -1.45 8.69
C LEU A 45 21.47 -2.71 7.92
N PRO A 46 22.78 -3.02 7.92
CA PRO A 46 23.38 -4.07 7.11
C PRO A 46 22.75 -5.46 7.27
N GLU A 47 22.26 -5.78 8.46
CA GLU A 47 21.63 -7.06 8.82
C GLU A 47 20.36 -7.34 8.02
N THR A 48 19.76 -6.30 7.41
CA THR A 48 18.62 -6.47 6.52
C THR A 48 18.96 -7.21 5.22
N GLU A 49 20.24 -7.26 4.82
CA GLU A 49 20.66 -8.05 3.66
C GLU A 49 20.38 -9.54 3.87
N ASP A 50 20.86 -10.11 4.96
CA ASP A 50 20.67 -11.53 5.28
C ASP A 50 19.19 -11.87 5.49
N PHE A 51 18.41 -10.92 6.00
CA PHE A 51 16.97 -11.07 6.17
C PHE A 51 16.21 -11.14 4.84
N TYR A 52 16.51 -10.25 3.89
CA TYR A 52 15.74 -10.13 2.65
C TYR A 52 16.28 -10.98 1.49
N LEU A 53 17.57 -11.29 1.48
CA LEU A 53 18.20 -12.04 0.39
C LEU A 53 17.48 -13.37 0.07
N PRO A 54 17.01 -14.17 1.05
CA PRO A 54 16.29 -15.42 0.77
C PRO A 54 14.94 -15.22 0.07
N VAL A 55 14.31 -14.05 0.24
CA VAL A 55 12.93 -13.79 -0.21
C VAL A 55 12.83 -12.73 -1.32
N VAL A 56 13.96 -12.21 -1.80
CA VAL A 56 13.99 -11.13 -2.79
C VAL A 56 13.26 -11.50 -4.09
N SER A 57 13.32 -12.77 -4.50
CA SER A 57 12.60 -13.25 -5.69
C SER A 57 11.09 -13.16 -5.51
N ASP A 58 10.58 -13.52 -4.33
CA ASP A 58 9.16 -13.47 -4.00
C ASP A 58 8.65 -12.02 -3.96
N LEU A 59 9.43 -11.12 -3.35
CA LEU A 59 9.15 -9.68 -3.36
C LEU A 59 9.08 -9.12 -4.79
N LEU A 60 10.08 -9.45 -5.63
CA LEU A 60 10.16 -8.96 -7.00
C LEU A 60 9.10 -9.53 -7.94
N SER A 61 8.65 -10.76 -7.71
CA SER A 61 7.60 -11.36 -8.53
C SER A 61 6.24 -10.71 -8.23
N THR A 62 6.04 -10.24 -7.01
CA THR A 62 4.73 -9.79 -6.50
C THR A 62 4.53 -8.29 -6.47
N VAL A 63 5.59 -7.48 -6.41
CA VAL A 63 5.50 -6.00 -6.35
C VAL A 63 4.79 -5.38 -7.57
N LYS A 64 4.73 -6.07 -8.71
CA LYS A 64 3.99 -5.58 -9.90
C LYS A 64 2.61 -6.21 -10.09
N ILE A 65 2.28 -7.25 -9.32
CA ILE A 65 1.01 -7.98 -9.48
C ILE A 65 -0.21 -7.08 -9.28
N PRO A 66 -0.21 -6.07 -8.39
CA PRO A 66 -1.37 -5.18 -8.26
C PRO A 66 -1.77 -4.47 -9.57
N ASP A 67 -0.82 -4.23 -10.48
CA ASP A 67 -1.09 -3.66 -11.81
C ASP A 67 -1.54 -4.70 -12.85
N GLU A 68 -1.50 -5.99 -12.54
CA GLU A 68 -1.81 -7.06 -13.49
C GLU A 68 -3.32 -7.25 -13.65
N LYS A 69 -3.76 -7.37 -14.91
CA LYS A 69 -5.19 -7.51 -15.22
C LYS A 69 -5.75 -8.76 -14.56
N GLY A 70 -6.81 -8.59 -13.77
CA GLY A 70 -7.50 -9.68 -13.06
C GLY A 70 -7.06 -9.83 -11.61
N ASP A 71 -6.03 -9.11 -11.16
CA ASP A 71 -5.72 -9.01 -9.75
C ASP A 71 -6.80 -8.25 -8.98
N PHE A 72 -7.09 -8.67 -7.75
CA PHE A 72 -8.12 -8.05 -6.91
C PHE A 72 -7.76 -6.62 -6.47
N GLN A 73 -6.48 -6.23 -6.55
CA GLN A 73 -6.01 -4.89 -6.26
C GLN A 73 -6.03 -3.97 -7.51
N ASN A 74 -6.11 -4.52 -8.73
CA ASN A 74 -6.24 -3.78 -10.00
C ASN A 74 -7.66 -3.19 -10.23
N GLY A 75 -8.37 -2.86 -9.16
CA GLY A 75 -9.68 -2.25 -9.25
C GLY A 75 -9.60 -0.79 -9.65
N THR A 76 -10.58 -0.29 -10.40
CA THR A 76 -10.60 1.13 -10.81
C THR A 76 -10.56 2.04 -9.59
N GLY A 77 -9.51 2.86 -9.51
CA GLY A 77 -9.33 3.84 -8.45
C GLY A 77 -8.72 3.29 -7.17
N LEU A 78 -8.42 1.98 -7.07
CA LEU A 78 -7.89 1.38 -5.84
C LEU A 78 -6.47 1.86 -5.53
N HIS A 79 -5.61 2.04 -6.52
CA HIS A 79 -4.21 2.49 -6.40
C HIS A 79 -4.05 3.96 -5.95
N TYR A 80 -5.15 4.62 -5.57
CA TYR A 80 -5.18 6.05 -5.31
C TYR A 80 -5.47 6.30 -3.83
N TYR A 81 -4.74 7.22 -3.22
CA TYR A 81 -5.02 7.74 -1.87
C TYR A 81 -5.05 9.26 -1.93
N CYS A 82 -6.25 9.83 -2.11
CA CYS A 82 -6.34 11.18 -2.63
C CYS A 82 -6.40 12.24 -1.53
N ALA A 83 -5.25 12.80 -1.16
CA ALA A 83 -5.16 13.95 -0.24
C ALA A 83 -5.53 15.28 -0.90
N VAL A 84 -5.44 15.38 -2.23
CA VAL A 84 -5.77 16.60 -2.99
C VAL A 84 -6.68 16.30 -4.19
N LYS A 85 -7.27 17.34 -4.77
CA LYS A 85 -7.94 17.28 -6.07
C LYS A 85 -6.92 17.53 -7.19
N PRO A 86 -7.24 17.21 -8.46
CA PRO A 86 -6.39 17.57 -9.60
C PRO A 86 -6.14 19.09 -9.77
N SER A 87 -6.92 19.92 -9.06
CA SER A 87 -6.71 21.36 -8.99
C SER A 87 -5.70 21.79 -7.91
N GLY A 88 -5.11 20.87 -7.17
CA GLY A 88 -4.26 21.14 -6.00
C GLY A 88 -5.03 21.45 -4.71
N LYS A 89 -6.37 21.53 -4.76
CA LYS A 89 -7.18 21.81 -3.57
C LYS A 89 -7.14 20.61 -2.61
N LYS A 90 -6.73 20.84 -1.36
CA LYS A 90 -6.75 19.85 -0.28
C LYS A 90 -8.15 19.22 -0.10
N ARG A 91 -8.16 17.93 0.19
CA ARG A 91 -9.33 17.18 0.67
C ARG A 91 -9.22 17.04 2.18
N ASN A 92 -10.34 16.82 2.84
CA ASN A 92 -10.37 16.48 4.26
C ASN A 92 -10.49 14.96 4.39
N PRO A 93 -9.69 14.32 5.24
CA PRO A 93 -9.85 12.90 5.53
C PRO A 93 -11.12 12.68 6.37
N VAL A 94 -11.67 11.47 6.31
CA VAL A 94 -12.78 11.01 7.15
C VAL A 94 -12.24 9.93 8.08
N ASN A 95 -12.29 10.18 9.40
CA ASN A 95 -11.62 9.37 10.43
C ASN A 95 -10.18 9.02 10.00
N ASP A 96 -9.42 10.07 9.69
CA ASP A 96 -8.04 10.03 9.19
C ASP A 96 -7.82 9.31 7.86
N CYS A 97 -8.87 8.92 7.12
CA CYS A 97 -8.76 8.22 5.84
C CYS A 97 -9.17 9.09 4.64
N TYR A 98 -8.30 9.20 3.64
CA TYR A 98 -8.65 9.78 2.34
C TYR A 98 -9.35 8.78 1.41
N ALA A 99 -10.36 9.26 0.70
CA ALA A 99 -11.00 8.48 -0.34
C ALA A 99 -10.08 8.29 -1.56
N ASN A 100 -10.32 7.21 -2.29
CA ASN A 100 -9.63 6.83 -3.50
C ASN A 100 -10.08 7.66 -4.72
N GLY A 101 -9.57 7.31 -5.92
CA GLY A 101 -9.85 8.03 -7.17
C GLY A 101 -11.32 8.00 -7.62
N ARG A 102 -12.15 7.15 -7.01
CA ARG A 102 -13.60 7.04 -7.22
C ARG A 102 -14.44 7.54 -6.05
N GLY A 103 -13.83 8.08 -5.00
CA GLY A 103 -14.54 8.54 -3.80
C GLY A 103 -14.96 7.42 -2.84
N LYS A 104 -14.39 6.21 -2.96
CA LYS A 104 -14.56 5.11 -2.00
C LYS A 104 -13.36 5.04 -1.05
N TYR A 105 -13.50 4.41 0.13
CA TYR A 105 -12.39 4.35 1.11
C TYR A 105 -11.47 3.14 0.96
N ARG A 106 -11.84 2.13 0.15
CA ARG A 106 -10.86 1.14 -0.33
C ARG A 106 -9.88 1.83 -1.28
N SER A 107 -8.69 2.09 -0.79
CA SER A 107 -7.64 2.93 -1.39
C SER A 107 -6.28 2.25 -1.29
N ALA A 108 -5.25 2.87 -1.86
CA ALA A 108 -3.87 2.37 -1.79
C ALA A 108 -3.44 2.20 -0.34
N ARG A 109 -3.82 3.14 0.54
CA ARG A 109 -3.59 3.01 1.98
C ARG A 109 -4.20 1.72 2.54
N THR A 110 -5.49 1.48 2.30
CA THR A 110 -6.15 0.33 2.92
C THR A 110 -5.63 -1.00 2.42
N MET A 111 -5.15 -1.05 1.17
CA MET A 111 -4.51 -2.22 0.59
C MET A 111 -3.07 -2.39 1.08
N LEU A 112 -2.34 -1.30 1.31
CA LEU A 112 -1.05 -1.34 2.00
C LEU A 112 -1.22 -1.94 3.39
N GLU A 113 -2.16 -1.43 4.19
CA GLU A 113 -2.45 -1.94 5.54
C GLU A 113 -2.81 -3.44 5.51
N GLU A 114 -3.67 -3.86 4.57
CA GLU A 114 -4.05 -5.26 4.36
C GLU A 114 -2.83 -6.12 4.00
N SER A 115 -2.07 -5.72 2.98
CA SER A 115 -0.90 -6.45 2.50
C SER A 115 0.22 -6.51 3.53
N TYR A 116 0.48 -5.43 4.26
CA TYR A 116 1.50 -5.39 5.30
C TYR A 116 1.12 -6.25 6.51
N THR A 117 -0.12 -6.14 6.98
CA THR A 117 -0.62 -6.94 8.12
C THR A 117 -0.55 -8.42 7.80
N MET A 118 -0.99 -8.81 6.60
CA MET A 118 -0.92 -10.20 6.14
C MET A 118 0.52 -10.67 5.96
N ALA A 119 1.41 -9.82 5.43
CA ALA A 119 2.82 -10.14 5.29
C ALA A 119 3.45 -10.52 6.62
N LEU A 120 3.20 -9.72 7.65
CA LEU A 120 3.77 -9.93 8.98
C LEU A 120 3.14 -11.15 9.68
N SER A 121 1.82 -11.30 9.57
CA SER A 121 1.09 -12.44 10.12
C SER A 121 1.56 -13.77 9.51
N MET A 122 1.74 -13.82 8.19
CA MET A 122 2.23 -15.00 7.47
C MET A 122 3.69 -15.30 7.80
N TYR A 123 4.55 -14.29 7.80
CA TYR A 123 5.97 -14.45 8.13
C TYR A 123 6.15 -15.02 9.55
N CYS A 124 5.49 -14.41 10.55
CA CYS A 124 5.57 -14.86 11.94
C CYS A 124 4.91 -16.23 12.18
N ALA A 125 4.03 -16.68 11.28
CA ALA A 125 3.46 -18.04 11.29
C ALA A 125 4.32 -19.07 10.55
N GLY A 126 5.46 -18.68 9.96
CA GLY A 126 6.38 -19.55 9.23
C GLY A 126 6.12 -19.66 7.71
N PHE A 127 5.13 -18.94 7.18
CA PHE A 127 4.85 -18.85 5.74
C PHE A 127 5.67 -17.71 5.11
N VAL A 128 6.99 -17.92 5.08
CA VAL A 128 7.97 -16.86 4.75
C VAL A 128 7.80 -16.33 3.32
N SER A 129 7.61 -17.22 2.34
CA SER A 129 7.44 -16.82 0.93
C SER A 129 6.11 -16.08 0.69
N GLU A 130 5.03 -16.53 1.31
CA GLU A 130 3.72 -15.87 1.25
C GLU A 130 3.76 -14.50 1.96
N GLY A 131 4.45 -14.43 3.10
CA GLY A 131 4.71 -13.18 3.80
C GLY A 131 5.46 -12.18 2.93
N ALA A 132 6.52 -12.63 2.25
CA ALA A 132 7.28 -11.81 1.29
C ALA A 132 6.43 -11.38 0.09
N ALA A 133 5.60 -12.26 -0.46
CA ALA A 133 4.68 -11.93 -1.55
C ALA A 133 3.71 -10.80 -1.17
N MET A 134 3.17 -10.84 0.04
CA MET A 134 2.28 -9.80 0.55
C MET A 134 3.04 -8.49 0.84
N LEU A 135 4.28 -8.56 1.33
CA LEU A 135 5.11 -7.37 1.52
C LEU A 135 5.42 -6.68 0.19
N GLY A 136 5.67 -7.44 -0.88
CA GLY A 136 5.84 -6.90 -2.24
C GLY A 136 4.64 -6.08 -2.68
N ARG A 137 3.42 -6.57 -2.41
CA ARG A 137 2.17 -5.81 -2.68
C ARG A 137 2.04 -4.56 -1.80
N ALA A 138 2.47 -4.59 -0.55
CA ALA A 138 2.47 -3.41 0.32
C ALA A 138 3.42 -2.32 -0.20
N VAL A 139 4.61 -2.72 -0.67
CA VAL A 139 5.60 -1.81 -1.30
C VAL A 139 5.03 -1.14 -2.55
N HIS A 140 4.30 -1.89 -3.38
CA HIS A 140 3.60 -1.34 -4.54
C HIS A 140 2.69 -0.17 -4.13
N MET A 141 1.82 -0.41 -3.15
CA MET A 141 0.87 0.60 -2.68
C MET A 141 1.58 1.81 -2.06
N ALA A 142 2.69 1.61 -1.36
CA ALA A 142 3.49 2.71 -0.82
C ALA A 142 4.07 3.59 -1.93
N ALA A 143 4.54 2.97 -3.02
CA ALA A 143 5.05 3.67 -4.18
C ALA A 143 3.96 4.50 -4.88
N ASP A 144 2.75 3.94 -5.04
CA ASP A 144 1.61 4.66 -5.61
C ASP A 144 1.16 5.83 -4.74
N ILE A 145 1.17 5.69 -3.41
CA ILE A 145 0.87 6.81 -2.50
C ILE A 145 1.90 7.93 -2.64
N CYS A 146 3.15 7.63 -3.01
CA CYS A 146 4.13 8.67 -3.30
C CYS A 146 3.92 9.32 -4.67
N CYS A 147 3.10 8.76 -5.56
CA CYS A 147 2.99 9.24 -6.93
C CYS A 147 1.93 10.38 -7.05
N PRO A 148 2.28 11.58 -7.57
CA PRO A 148 1.36 12.71 -7.59
C PRO A 148 0.03 12.48 -8.33
N PRO A 149 -0.02 11.82 -9.50
CA PRO A 149 -1.30 11.46 -10.14
C PRO A 149 -2.23 10.64 -9.23
N HIS A 150 -1.67 9.73 -8.43
CA HIS A 150 -2.42 8.86 -7.52
C HIS A 150 -2.92 9.62 -6.28
N CYS A 151 -2.12 10.54 -5.74
CA CYS A 151 -2.51 11.48 -4.68
C CYS A 151 -3.57 12.52 -5.08
N ALA A 152 -3.62 12.86 -6.36
CA ALA A 152 -4.55 13.86 -6.88
C ALA A 152 -5.84 13.26 -7.44
N GLY A 153 -5.95 11.93 -7.52
CA GLY A 153 -7.09 11.26 -8.16
C GLY A 153 -7.16 11.50 -9.66
N MET A 154 -6.01 11.69 -10.33
CA MET A 154 -5.90 11.85 -11.77
C MET A 154 -5.99 10.48 -12.46
N THR A 155 -7.15 9.84 -12.44
CA THR A 155 -7.28 8.44 -12.88
C THR A 155 -7.15 8.25 -14.39
N TYR A 156 -6.78 7.03 -14.82
CA TYR A 156 -6.81 6.60 -16.24
C TYR A 156 -8.20 6.70 -16.90
N ALA A 157 -9.27 6.68 -16.12
CA ALA A 157 -10.65 6.83 -16.59
C ALA A 157 -11.14 8.29 -16.60
N SER A 158 -10.33 9.24 -16.12
CA SER A 158 -10.71 10.65 -16.01
C SER A 158 -10.19 11.51 -17.17
N ILE A 159 -10.60 12.79 -17.20
CA ILE A 159 -10.03 13.79 -18.12
C ILE A 159 -8.53 14.03 -17.91
N TRP A 160 -7.96 13.55 -16.80
CA TRP A 160 -6.55 13.70 -16.44
C TRP A 160 -5.68 12.54 -16.89
N LYS A 161 -6.24 11.55 -17.60
CA LYS A 161 -5.54 10.35 -18.08
C LYS A 161 -4.23 10.64 -18.82
N SER A 162 -4.16 11.76 -19.54
CA SER A 162 -2.95 12.14 -20.27
C SER A 162 -1.84 12.60 -19.34
N VAL A 163 -2.16 13.33 -18.27
CA VAL A 163 -1.18 13.75 -17.25
C VAL A 163 -0.61 12.50 -16.58
N HIS A 164 -1.49 11.62 -16.11
CA HIS A 164 -1.12 10.36 -15.46
C HIS A 164 -0.18 9.52 -16.34
N ARG A 165 -0.61 9.22 -17.58
CA ARG A 165 0.15 8.38 -18.50
C ARG A 165 1.52 8.99 -18.84
N SER A 166 1.57 10.28 -19.13
CA SER A 166 2.83 10.93 -19.50
C SER A 166 3.79 11.02 -18.31
N TYR A 167 3.26 11.17 -17.09
CA TYR A 167 4.05 11.16 -15.86
C TYR A 167 4.72 9.81 -15.62
N GLU A 168 3.94 8.72 -15.64
CA GLU A 168 4.48 7.37 -15.44
C GLU A 168 5.46 6.97 -16.55
N LYS A 169 5.17 7.32 -17.81
CA LYS A 169 6.10 7.10 -18.93
C LYS A 169 7.41 7.86 -18.79
N LEU A 170 7.38 9.09 -18.27
CA LEU A 170 8.59 9.84 -18.00
C LEU A 170 9.41 9.14 -16.90
N GLY A 171 8.76 8.71 -15.82
CA GLY A 171 9.39 7.92 -14.77
C GLY A 171 10.07 6.66 -15.32
N GLU A 172 9.39 5.91 -16.19
CA GLU A 172 9.97 4.74 -16.86
C GLU A 172 11.20 5.07 -17.72
N ALA A 173 11.19 6.21 -18.43
CA ALA A 173 12.29 6.63 -19.30
C ALA A 173 13.52 7.07 -18.49
N VAL A 174 13.30 7.82 -17.40
CA VAL A 174 14.34 8.38 -16.53
C VAL A 174 14.94 7.31 -15.60
N TYR A 175 14.13 6.42 -15.06
CA TYR A 175 14.52 5.53 -13.96
C TYR A 175 15.13 4.20 -14.45
N PRO A 176 16.18 3.66 -13.81
CA PRO A 176 17.02 4.28 -12.76
C PRO A 176 18.26 5.03 -13.29
N GLU A 177 18.50 5.01 -14.60
CA GLU A 177 19.76 5.42 -15.22
C GLU A 177 20.08 6.91 -15.03
N PHE A 178 19.07 7.77 -15.05
CA PHE A 178 19.22 9.23 -15.03
C PHE A 178 18.89 9.83 -13.66
N MET A 179 19.02 9.02 -12.60
CA MET A 179 18.80 9.46 -11.23
C MET A 179 20.04 10.15 -10.67
N PRO A 180 19.87 11.20 -9.84
CA PRO A 180 20.97 11.75 -9.03
C PRO A 180 21.63 10.67 -8.18
N GLU A 181 22.87 10.88 -7.74
CA GLU A 181 23.54 9.95 -6.83
C GLU A 181 22.72 9.73 -5.54
N PHE A 182 22.73 8.51 -5.02
CA PHE A 182 22.03 8.20 -3.78
C PHE A 182 22.75 8.86 -2.59
N ASN A 183 21.99 9.64 -1.83
CA ASN A 183 22.44 10.22 -0.57
C ASN A 183 21.82 9.47 0.62
N ILE A 184 22.66 8.83 1.42
CA ILE A 184 22.22 8.09 2.61
C ILE A 184 21.58 8.98 3.68
N ASP A 185 21.95 10.27 3.73
CA ASP A 185 21.39 11.20 4.72
C ASP A 185 19.91 11.48 4.46
N ASP A 186 19.48 11.47 3.20
CA ASP A 186 18.06 11.64 2.85
C ASP A 186 17.25 10.40 3.27
N ALA A 187 17.83 9.21 3.11
CA ALA A 187 17.22 7.98 3.62
C ALA A 187 17.14 7.98 5.16
N ARG A 188 18.19 8.45 5.86
CA ARG A 188 18.19 8.58 7.34
C ARG A 188 17.11 9.51 7.87
N LYS A 189 16.77 10.59 7.15
CA LYS A 189 15.68 11.49 7.55
C LYS A 189 14.33 10.79 7.54
N LEU A 190 14.13 9.84 6.62
CA LEU A 190 12.86 9.15 6.41
C LEU A 190 12.79 7.76 7.08
N GLN A 191 13.89 7.22 7.63
CA GLN A 191 13.93 5.92 8.31
C GLN A 191 12.91 5.79 9.46
N GLY A 192 12.43 6.93 9.97
CA GLY A 192 11.48 7.04 11.06
C GLY A 192 10.05 7.37 10.65
N ILE A 193 9.74 7.41 9.35
CA ILE A 193 8.41 7.84 8.91
C ILE A 193 7.31 6.88 9.37
N PHE A 194 7.60 5.58 9.50
CA PHE A 194 6.68 4.54 10.00
C PHE A 194 7.00 4.10 11.44
N ARG A 195 7.25 5.05 12.36
CA ARG A 195 7.59 4.74 13.77
C ARG A 195 6.41 4.27 14.60
N GLU A 196 5.21 4.73 14.31
CA GLU A 196 4.03 4.39 15.09
C GLU A 196 3.54 3.00 14.72
N HIS A 197 3.49 2.10 15.70
CA HIS A 197 3.01 0.75 15.45
C HIS A 197 1.49 0.67 15.45
N SER A 198 0.83 1.53 16.23
CA SER A 198 -0.63 1.55 16.43
C SER A 198 -1.44 1.89 15.18
N SER A 199 -0.86 2.51 14.14
CA SER A 199 -1.52 2.74 12.85
C SER A 199 -0.54 3.25 11.78
N PHE A 200 -0.86 3.01 10.50
CA PHE A 200 -0.21 3.69 9.38
C PHE A 200 -0.81 5.09 9.07
N SER A 201 -1.92 5.47 9.73
CA SER A 201 -2.72 6.66 9.39
C SER A 201 -1.90 7.93 9.22
N GLU A 202 -1.19 8.34 10.28
CA GLU A 202 -0.46 9.60 10.29
C GLU A 202 0.64 9.63 9.24
N SER A 203 1.43 8.55 9.17
CA SER A 203 2.55 8.41 8.25
C SER A 203 2.11 8.49 6.78
N LEU A 204 1.08 7.73 6.41
CA LEU A 204 0.56 7.71 5.04
C LEU A 204 -0.18 9.00 4.68
N ASN A 205 -0.86 9.65 5.63
CA ASN A 205 -1.44 10.97 5.42
C ASN A 205 -0.36 12.01 5.14
N LYS A 206 0.71 12.05 5.94
CA LYS A 206 1.84 12.97 5.70
C LYS A 206 2.48 12.76 4.33
N ILE A 207 2.68 11.50 3.92
CA ILE A 207 3.21 11.19 2.58
C ILE A 207 2.27 11.70 1.49
N ALA A 208 0.97 11.39 1.57
CA ALA A 208 0.01 11.77 0.54
C ALA A 208 -0.23 13.28 0.48
N GLU A 209 -0.30 13.95 1.63
CA GLU A 209 -0.44 15.39 1.74
C GLU A 209 0.81 16.11 1.22
N GLY A 210 2.00 15.66 1.58
CA GLY A 210 3.27 16.21 1.10
C GLY A 210 3.41 16.06 -0.41
N THR A 211 3.14 14.86 -0.92
CA THR A 211 3.11 14.57 -2.36
C THR A 211 2.10 15.45 -3.10
N GLY A 212 0.90 15.59 -2.54
CA GLY A 212 -0.16 16.41 -3.11
C GLY A 212 0.12 17.92 -3.06
N ALA A 213 0.88 18.40 -2.07
CA ALA A 213 1.28 19.80 -1.95
C ALA A 213 2.25 20.22 -3.06
N GLU A 214 3.01 19.27 -3.59
CA GLU A 214 4.01 19.48 -4.65
C GLU A 214 3.44 19.27 -6.07
N LEU A 215 2.13 19.05 -6.21
CA LEU A 215 1.49 18.73 -7.48
C LEU A 215 1.76 19.77 -8.59
N ASP A 216 1.91 21.04 -8.23
CA ASP A 216 2.17 22.11 -9.19
C ASP A 216 3.60 22.09 -9.75
N ARG A 217 4.56 21.41 -9.09
CA ARG A 217 5.93 21.24 -9.60
C ARG A 217 5.98 20.51 -10.94
N ILE A 218 5.02 19.63 -11.22
CA ILE A 218 4.86 18.97 -12.54
C ILE A 218 4.67 19.99 -13.67
N CYS A 219 4.08 21.15 -13.36
CA CYS A 219 3.86 22.23 -14.32
C CYS A 219 5.04 23.23 -14.39
N GLU A 220 5.95 23.21 -13.42
CA GLU A 220 7.03 24.19 -13.24
C GLU A 220 8.38 23.63 -13.68
N ASP A 221 8.77 22.48 -13.14
CA ASP A 221 9.99 21.74 -13.47
C ASP A 221 9.76 20.24 -13.28
N VAL A 222 9.32 19.59 -14.36
CA VAL A 222 8.91 18.19 -14.32
C VAL A 222 10.08 17.21 -14.21
N PHE A 223 11.29 17.60 -14.62
CA PHE A 223 12.45 16.71 -14.51
C PHE A 223 12.98 16.66 -13.08
N SER A 224 13.09 17.82 -12.42
CA SER A 224 13.46 17.87 -11.00
C SER A 224 12.38 17.20 -10.14
N GLU A 225 11.10 17.43 -10.44
CA GLU A 225 10.00 16.78 -9.71
C GLU A 225 10.05 15.26 -9.83
N ILE A 226 10.16 14.68 -11.04
CA ILE A 226 10.13 13.21 -11.19
C ILE A 226 11.36 12.54 -10.55
N THR A 227 12.54 13.15 -10.65
CA THR A 227 13.78 12.58 -10.10
C THR A 227 13.82 12.67 -8.57
N GLU A 228 13.45 13.82 -8.00
CA GLU A 228 13.30 13.94 -6.55
C GLU A 228 12.20 13.03 -6.02
N ARG A 229 11.10 12.89 -6.77
CA ARG A 229 9.99 12.03 -6.35
C ARG A 229 10.39 10.57 -6.31
N LEU A 230 11.05 10.07 -7.35
CA LEU A 230 11.54 8.69 -7.39
C LEU A 230 12.51 8.42 -6.23
N ARG A 231 13.41 9.38 -5.92
CA ARG A 231 14.33 9.27 -4.77
C ARG A 231 13.58 9.25 -3.43
N TYR A 232 12.59 10.11 -3.28
CA TYR A 232 11.73 10.11 -2.10
C TYR A 232 11.02 8.76 -1.94
N THR A 233 10.48 8.20 -3.02
CA THR A 233 9.79 6.90 -3.01
C THR A 233 10.72 5.74 -2.64
N GLU A 234 11.98 5.72 -3.10
CA GLU A 234 12.97 4.73 -2.67
C GLU A 234 13.21 4.79 -1.15
N ASN A 235 13.31 6.01 -0.61
CA ASN A 235 13.54 6.22 0.82
C ASN A 235 12.32 5.82 1.66
N VAL A 236 11.09 6.09 1.20
CA VAL A 236 9.85 5.60 1.83
C VAL A 236 9.79 4.07 1.77
N THR A 237 10.17 3.48 0.64
CA THR A 237 10.25 2.01 0.48
C THR A 237 11.25 1.41 1.47
N ALA A 238 12.44 1.99 1.59
CA ALA A 238 13.45 1.55 2.57
C ALA A 238 12.93 1.67 4.01
N ALA A 239 12.22 2.74 4.34
CA ALA A 239 11.63 2.90 5.67
C ALA A 239 10.55 1.86 5.97
N LEU A 240 9.72 1.49 5.00
CA LEU A 240 8.71 0.43 5.14
C LEU A 240 9.38 -0.94 5.33
N LEU A 241 10.44 -1.24 4.58
CA LEU A 241 11.22 -2.48 4.73
C LEU A 241 11.90 -2.55 6.10
N LEU A 242 12.58 -1.48 6.53
CA LEU A 242 13.17 -1.41 7.88
C LEU A 242 12.13 -1.59 8.98
N ARG A 243 10.92 -1.06 8.76
CA ARG A 243 9.80 -1.22 9.69
C ARG A 243 9.35 -2.68 9.74
N PHE A 244 9.18 -3.35 8.60
CA PHE A 244 8.84 -4.76 8.54
C PHE A 244 9.88 -5.64 9.24
N TYR A 245 11.16 -5.44 8.93
CA TYR A 245 12.26 -6.15 9.58
C TYR A 245 12.17 -6.07 11.11
N ARG A 246 11.99 -4.85 11.65
CA ARG A 246 11.86 -4.64 13.10
C ARG A 246 10.62 -5.33 13.67
N ASP A 247 9.48 -5.21 12.99
CA ASP A 247 8.22 -5.78 13.46
C ASP A 247 8.25 -7.30 13.58
N THR A 248 9.05 -8.00 12.78
CA THR A 248 9.19 -9.47 12.90
C THR A 248 9.82 -9.94 14.22
N SER A 249 10.46 -9.02 14.96
CA SER A 249 11.05 -9.30 16.28
C SER A 249 10.14 -8.92 17.45
N LEU A 250 8.99 -8.29 17.19
CA LEU A 250 8.06 -7.81 18.19
C LEU A 250 6.92 -8.82 18.42
N SER A 251 6.25 -8.72 19.57
CA SER A 251 5.04 -9.48 19.83
C SER A 251 3.86 -9.00 18.96
N CYS A 252 2.83 -9.84 18.81
CA CYS A 252 1.62 -9.46 18.06
C CYS A 252 0.89 -8.24 18.65
N ASP A 253 0.98 -8.04 19.96
CA ASP A 253 0.38 -6.88 20.64
C ASP A 253 1.16 -5.59 20.34
N GLU A 254 2.48 -5.67 20.17
CA GLU A 254 3.33 -4.51 19.89
C GLU A 254 3.34 -4.13 18.40
N ALA A 255 3.41 -5.11 17.51
CA ALA A 255 3.46 -4.87 16.06
C ALA A 255 2.09 -4.97 15.36
N HIS A 256 1.03 -5.32 16.10
CA HIS A 256 -0.35 -5.42 15.62
C HIS A 256 -0.51 -6.27 14.36
N TYR A 257 0.04 -7.48 14.39
CA TYR A 257 -0.27 -8.54 13.41
C TYR A 257 -1.18 -9.61 14.02
N VAL A 258 -1.78 -10.42 13.15
CA VAL A 258 -2.68 -11.50 13.58
C VAL A 258 -1.86 -12.76 13.83
N SER A 259 -1.86 -13.25 15.08
CA SER A 259 -1.14 -14.47 15.46
C SER A 259 -2.01 -15.72 15.37
N ALA A 260 -1.42 -16.87 15.02
CA ALA A 260 -2.12 -18.15 15.07
C ALA A 260 -2.49 -18.50 16.52
N GLY A 261 -3.71 -19.00 16.74
CA GLY A 261 -4.23 -19.32 18.07
C GLY A 261 -4.83 -18.14 18.82
N SER A 262 -4.74 -16.92 18.28
CA SER A 262 -5.49 -15.76 18.79
C SER A 262 -7.00 -15.99 18.70
N GLU A 263 -7.78 -15.23 19.48
CA GLU A 263 -9.22 -15.45 19.61
C GLU A 263 -10.01 -14.20 19.26
N VAL A 264 -10.96 -14.33 18.35
CA VAL A 264 -11.85 -13.24 17.95
C VAL A 264 -13.28 -13.48 18.38
N ARG A 265 -13.91 -12.42 18.88
CA ARG A 265 -15.34 -12.37 19.13
C ARG A 265 -15.99 -11.43 18.13
N LEU A 266 -16.63 -12.01 17.11
CA LEU A 266 -17.28 -11.23 16.04
C LEU A 266 -18.62 -10.63 16.46
N ILE A 267 -19.36 -11.29 17.36
CA ILE A 267 -20.63 -10.81 17.91
C ILE A 267 -20.51 -10.80 19.44
N PRO A 268 -20.91 -9.72 20.15
CA PRO A 268 -20.69 -9.56 21.59
C PRO A 268 -21.12 -10.76 22.46
N ASP A 269 -22.22 -11.42 22.13
CA ASP A 269 -22.76 -12.54 22.91
C ASP A 269 -22.42 -13.94 22.35
N ALA A 270 -21.66 -14.01 21.24
CA ALA A 270 -21.31 -15.27 20.61
C ALA A 270 -20.06 -15.91 21.22
N ALA A 271 -19.89 -17.21 20.98
CA ALA A 271 -18.65 -17.92 21.27
C ALA A 271 -17.47 -17.29 20.50
N LYS A 272 -16.29 -17.31 21.12
CA LYS A 272 -15.06 -16.90 20.44
C LYS A 272 -14.71 -17.91 19.35
N LEU A 273 -14.07 -17.40 18.29
CA LEU A 273 -13.48 -18.20 17.23
C LEU A 273 -11.95 -18.15 17.39
N SER A 274 -11.30 -19.29 17.20
CA SER A 274 -9.84 -19.36 17.15
C SER A 274 -9.35 -19.02 15.74
N VAL A 275 -8.31 -18.21 15.66
CA VAL A 275 -7.69 -17.81 14.42
C VAL A 275 -6.64 -18.84 13.99
N LYS A 276 -6.65 -19.22 12.71
CA LYS A 276 -5.56 -19.95 12.08
C LYS A 276 -5.04 -19.20 10.86
N ILE A 277 -3.72 -19.19 10.73
CA ILE A 277 -3.02 -18.64 9.57
C ILE A 277 -2.70 -19.79 8.63
N ALA A 278 -2.99 -19.62 7.35
CA ALA A 278 -2.67 -20.52 6.27
C ALA A 278 -2.03 -19.73 5.11
N PRO A 279 -1.35 -20.41 4.15
CA PRO A 279 -0.78 -19.76 2.97
C PRO A 279 -1.79 -18.92 2.19
N GLU A 280 -3.06 -19.32 2.19
CA GLU A 280 -4.13 -18.67 1.43
C GLU A 280 -4.80 -17.53 2.20
N GLY A 281 -4.55 -17.37 3.51
CA GLY A 281 -5.13 -16.33 4.35
C GLY A 281 -5.48 -16.78 5.77
N ILE A 282 -6.34 -16.01 6.42
CA ILE A 282 -6.83 -16.25 7.79
C ILE A 282 -8.12 -17.07 7.74
N SER A 283 -8.16 -18.19 8.45
CA SER A 283 -9.38 -18.94 8.70
C SER A 283 -9.81 -18.81 10.16
N LEU A 284 -11.13 -18.78 10.37
CA LEU A 284 -11.73 -18.72 11.70
C LEU A 284 -12.32 -20.09 12.05
N HIS A 285 -11.89 -20.67 13.16
CA HIS A 285 -12.34 -21.98 13.62
C HIS A 285 -13.24 -21.87 14.85
N GLY A 286 -14.33 -22.63 14.87
CA GLY A 286 -15.28 -22.69 15.98
C GLY A 286 -16.72 -22.83 15.49
N VAL A 287 -17.67 -22.49 16.36
CA VAL A 287 -19.10 -22.45 16.02
C VAL A 287 -19.40 -21.12 15.34
N ASN A 288 -20.03 -21.17 14.16
CA ASN A 288 -20.41 -19.95 13.43
C ASN A 288 -21.26 -19.04 14.34
N PRO A 289 -20.88 -17.76 14.53
CA PRO A 289 -21.42 -16.92 15.60
C PRO A 289 -22.86 -16.45 15.35
N SER A 290 -23.37 -16.59 14.12
CA SER A 290 -24.74 -16.21 13.78
C SER A 290 -25.37 -17.21 12.81
N VAL A 291 -26.38 -17.94 13.26
CA VAL A 291 -27.22 -18.79 12.39
C VAL A 291 -28.11 -17.99 11.44
N GLU A 292 -28.42 -16.73 11.77
CA GLU A 292 -29.25 -15.84 10.95
C GLU A 292 -28.49 -15.12 9.83
N SER A 293 -27.16 -15.34 9.75
CA SER A 293 -26.31 -14.71 8.75
C SER A 293 -26.32 -15.55 7.49
N GLU A 294 -26.39 -14.89 6.34
CA GLU A 294 -26.23 -15.57 5.04
C GLU A 294 -24.79 -16.08 4.85
N ILE A 295 -23.83 -15.47 5.54
CA ILE A 295 -22.42 -15.89 5.51
C ILE A 295 -22.07 -16.82 6.67
N THR A 296 -21.28 -17.85 6.35
CA THR A 296 -20.68 -18.75 7.34
C THR A 296 -19.19 -18.44 7.42
N VAL A 297 -18.79 -17.61 8.38
CA VAL A 297 -17.41 -17.10 8.48
C VAL A 297 -16.39 -18.20 8.71
N THR A 298 -16.78 -19.31 9.33
CA THR A 298 -15.88 -20.46 9.57
C THR A 298 -15.60 -21.30 8.32
N LYS A 299 -16.24 -20.98 7.20
CA LYS A 299 -16.00 -21.59 5.87
C LYS A 299 -15.32 -20.61 4.90
N MET A 300 -14.90 -19.44 5.38
CA MET A 300 -14.30 -18.38 4.58
C MET A 300 -12.82 -18.20 4.93
N LEU A 301 -12.09 -17.62 3.99
CA LEU A 301 -10.73 -17.13 4.18
C LEU A 301 -10.76 -15.60 4.15
N PHE A 302 -9.98 -14.98 5.03
CA PHE A 302 -9.92 -13.54 5.17
C PHE A 302 -8.48 -13.02 5.04
N ASN A 303 -8.35 -11.79 4.54
CA ASN A 303 -7.23 -10.93 4.84
C ASN A 303 -7.60 -10.01 6.01
N ALA A 304 -6.60 -9.68 6.82
CA ALA A 304 -6.75 -8.67 7.87
C ALA A 304 -6.03 -7.40 7.45
N ALA A 305 -6.63 -6.25 7.75
CA ALA A 305 -5.98 -4.95 7.63
C ALA A 305 -6.04 -4.25 8.97
N HIS A 306 -4.88 -4.04 9.59
CA HIS A 306 -4.76 -3.24 10.80
C HIS A 306 -5.11 -1.79 10.48
N ARG A 307 -6.14 -1.27 11.14
CA ARG A 307 -6.60 0.12 10.94
C ARG A 307 -6.02 1.03 12.00
N ARG A 308 -6.20 0.66 13.27
CA ARG A 308 -5.82 1.49 14.41
C ARG A 308 -5.90 0.69 15.72
N ASP A 309 -4.97 0.92 16.63
CA ASP A 309 -5.02 0.48 18.04
C ASP A 309 -5.33 -1.02 18.21
N GLY A 310 -4.64 -1.88 17.44
CA GLY A 310 -4.86 -3.32 17.39
C GLY A 310 -6.22 -3.78 16.87
N LEU A 311 -6.98 -2.91 16.18
CA LEU A 311 -8.25 -3.26 15.54
C LEU A 311 -8.07 -3.48 14.04
N PHE A 312 -8.71 -4.53 13.54
CA PHE A 312 -8.58 -5.03 12.19
C PHE A 312 -9.93 -5.07 11.48
N THR A 313 -9.93 -4.80 10.19
CA THR A 313 -11.02 -5.23 9.31
C THR A 313 -10.69 -6.62 8.74
N LEU A 314 -11.71 -7.46 8.57
CA LEU A 314 -11.59 -8.76 7.89
C LEU A 314 -12.24 -8.69 6.51
N SER A 315 -11.45 -8.79 5.43
CA SER A 315 -11.93 -8.82 4.05
C SER A 315 -11.85 -10.24 3.50
N PRO A 316 -12.85 -10.77 2.77
CA PRO A 316 -12.70 -12.07 2.14
C PRO A 316 -11.55 -12.05 1.13
N VAL A 317 -10.75 -13.12 1.11
CA VAL A 317 -9.66 -13.27 0.14
C VAL A 317 -10.22 -13.18 -1.28
N ASN A 318 -9.54 -12.44 -2.15
CA ASN A 318 -9.91 -12.19 -3.54
C ASN A 318 -11.28 -11.51 -3.74
N ASP A 319 -11.84 -10.78 -2.76
CA ASP A 319 -13.08 -10.03 -2.98
C ASP A 319 -12.83 -8.81 -3.91
N PRO A 320 -13.36 -8.82 -5.14
CA PRO A 320 -13.11 -7.74 -6.11
C PRO A 320 -13.81 -6.44 -5.70
N GLU A 321 -14.92 -6.54 -4.95
CA GLU A 321 -15.65 -5.39 -4.42
C GLU A 321 -15.00 -4.81 -3.16
N GLY A 322 -14.13 -5.57 -2.51
CA GLY A 322 -13.35 -5.11 -1.37
C GLY A 322 -14.15 -4.80 -0.15
N ARG A 323 -15.13 -5.66 0.08
CA ARG A 323 -15.99 -5.64 1.23
C ARG A 323 -15.24 -6.20 2.42
N VAL A 324 -15.62 -5.70 3.58
CA VAL A 324 -15.18 -6.17 4.88
C VAL A 324 -16.38 -6.72 5.63
N LEU A 325 -16.09 -7.59 6.59
CA LEU A 325 -17.07 -8.09 7.53
C LEU A 325 -17.60 -6.94 8.40
N GLU A 326 -18.92 -6.84 8.53
CA GLU A 326 -19.60 -5.85 9.37
C GLU A 326 -20.65 -6.56 10.24
N VAL A 327 -20.73 -6.15 11.50
CA VAL A 327 -21.77 -6.59 12.43
C VAL A 327 -23.01 -5.69 12.28
N CYS A 328 -24.12 -6.26 11.82
CA CYS A 328 -25.42 -5.59 11.73
C CYS A 328 -26.40 -6.21 12.73
N GLY A 329 -26.36 -5.76 13.99
CA GLY A 329 -27.13 -6.36 15.09
C GLY A 329 -26.59 -7.76 15.41
N ARG A 330 -27.41 -8.80 15.21
CA ARG A 330 -26.99 -10.22 15.39
C ARG A 330 -26.55 -10.89 14.09
N LYS A 331 -26.48 -10.15 12.98
CA LYS A 331 -26.12 -10.68 11.66
C LYS A 331 -24.75 -10.15 11.25
N LEU A 332 -24.00 -10.97 10.51
CA LEU A 332 -22.78 -10.61 9.83
C LEU A 332 -23.09 -10.38 8.36
N LYS A 333 -22.55 -9.30 7.80
CA LYS A 333 -22.70 -8.93 6.39
C LYS A 333 -21.36 -8.52 5.80
N LEU A 334 -21.23 -8.66 4.48
CA LEU A 334 -20.12 -8.06 3.75
C LEU A 334 -20.53 -6.68 3.24
N LYS A 335 -19.80 -5.66 3.64
CA LYS A 335 -20.07 -4.25 3.32
C LYS A 335 -18.81 -3.57 2.78
N PRO A 336 -18.93 -2.59 1.86
CA PRO A 336 -17.78 -1.76 1.52
C PRO A 336 -17.16 -1.17 2.78
N TYR A 337 -15.82 -1.13 2.83
CA TYR A 337 -15.12 -0.49 3.94
C TYR A 337 -15.56 0.97 4.07
N ASP A 338 -15.97 1.35 5.29
CA ASP A 338 -16.31 2.72 5.67
C ASP A 338 -15.57 3.07 6.97
N PRO A 339 -14.69 4.08 6.97
CA PRO A 339 -13.90 4.46 8.14
C PRO A 339 -14.77 5.01 9.28
N LEU A 340 -16.05 5.29 9.07
CA LEU A 340 -17.00 5.70 10.12
C LEU A 340 -17.67 4.50 10.82
N HIS A 341 -17.60 3.29 10.25
CA HIS A 341 -18.30 2.12 10.77
C HIS A 341 -17.38 1.33 11.71
N GLY A 342 -17.47 1.61 13.00
CA GLY A 342 -16.73 0.87 14.03
C GLY A 342 -17.12 -0.61 14.10
N GLU A 343 -18.30 -0.97 13.60
CA GLU A 343 -18.83 -2.34 13.49
C GLU A 343 -18.07 -3.21 12.48
N GLN A 344 -17.15 -2.61 11.72
CA GLN A 344 -16.23 -3.31 10.81
C GLN A 344 -14.88 -3.64 11.48
N LEU A 345 -14.67 -3.22 12.73
CA LEU A 345 -13.40 -3.31 13.43
C LEU A 345 -13.44 -4.41 14.50
N PHE A 346 -12.49 -5.33 14.43
CA PHE A 346 -12.40 -6.50 15.30
C PHE A 346 -11.05 -6.51 16.02
N ARG A 347 -11.05 -6.95 17.27
CA ARG A 347 -9.82 -7.33 17.98
C ARG A 347 -9.54 -8.80 17.66
N LEU A 348 -8.40 -9.06 17.03
CA LEU A 348 -7.95 -10.39 16.66
C LEU A 348 -6.90 -10.88 17.64
#